data_AF-A0A933N0S8-F1
#
_entry.id   AF-A0A933N0S8-F1
#
_cell.length_a   1.000
_cell.length_b   1.000
_cell.length_c   1.000
_cell.angle_alpha   90.00
_cell.angle_beta   90.00
_cell.angle_gamma   90.00
#
_symmetry.space_group_name_H-M   'P 1'
#
loop_
_entity.id
_entity.type
_entity.pdbx_description
1 polymer ?
#
loop_
_entity_poly.entity_id
_entity_poly.type
_entity_poly.pdbx_seq_one_letter_code
_entity_poly.pdbx_strand_id
1 'polypeptide(L)'
;MRTKRTAPKNVDAYIAGFPNDVQAILQKIRTTIRKAAPGAAETISYQIPTFTLNGKYLIYFAGFEKHVSVYPAPRGAEKFKAELAKYKGGKGTVQFPLDKPIPFGLITRIVKFRVKETLPKPEEKGKKKTTVRVAGRK
;
A
#
# COMPACT_ATOMS: atom_id res chain seq x y z
N MET A 1 -18.68 1.24 15.91
CA MET A 1 -17.81 1.34 17.10
C MET A 1 -16.36 1.32 16.64
N ARG A 2 -15.61 2.43 16.78
CA ARG A 2 -14.15 2.44 16.60
C ARG A 2 -13.52 2.12 17.96
N THR A 3 -13.09 0.89 18.16
CA THR A 3 -12.36 0.50 19.37
C THR A 3 -11.04 1.27 19.44
N LYS A 4 -10.78 1.81 20.63
CA LYS A 4 -9.60 2.56 21.09
C LYS A 4 -8.31 2.11 20.36
N ARG A 5 -7.76 2.93 19.45
CA ARG A 5 -6.57 2.57 18.66
C ARG A 5 -5.28 2.88 19.43
N THR A 6 -4.75 1.89 20.12
CA THR A 6 -3.31 1.88 20.47
C THR A 6 -2.50 1.83 19.18
N ALA A 7 -1.37 2.54 19.13
CA ALA A 7 -0.49 2.48 17.98
C ALA A 7 -0.02 1.03 17.75
N PRO A 8 -0.22 0.45 16.56
CA PRO A 8 0.21 -0.92 16.28
C PRO A 8 1.73 -0.99 16.31
N LYS A 9 2.28 -1.95 17.06
CA LYS A 9 3.73 -2.18 17.14
C LYS A 9 4.29 -2.79 15.85
N ASN A 10 3.47 -3.54 15.14
CA ASN A 10 3.82 -4.30 13.94
C ASN A 10 2.57 -4.54 13.07
N VAL A 11 2.79 -5.02 11.84
CA VAL A 11 1.71 -5.32 10.87
C VAL A 11 0.70 -6.32 11.43
N ASP A 12 1.17 -7.31 12.18
CA ASP A 12 0.31 -8.31 12.79
C ASP A 12 -0.68 -7.70 13.80
N ALA A 13 -0.19 -6.88 14.74
CA ALA A 13 -1.03 -6.16 15.68
C ALA A 13 -2.00 -5.19 14.99
N TYR A 14 -1.61 -4.58 13.87
CA TYR A 14 -2.52 -3.77 13.06
C TYR A 14 -3.67 -4.61 12.50
N ILE A 15 -3.36 -5.78 11.93
CA ILE A 15 -4.36 -6.67 11.35
C ILE A 15 -5.29 -7.22 12.43
N ALA A 16 -4.75 -7.62 13.60
CA ALA A 16 -5.53 -8.13 14.73
C ALA A 16 -6.59 -7.13 15.25
N GLY A 17 -6.43 -5.83 14.96
CA GLY A 17 -7.41 -4.80 15.30
C GLY A 17 -8.67 -4.76 14.43
N PHE A 18 -8.75 -5.60 13.39
CA PHE A 18 -9.91 -5.68 12.47
C PHE A 18 -10.76 -6.94 12.75
N PRO A 19 -12.03 -6.99 12.33
CA PRO A 19 -12.83 -8.23 12.41
C PRO A 19 -12.26 -9.33 11.51
N ASN A 20 -12.48 -10.61 11.88
CA ASN A 20 -11.86 -11.79 11.27
C ASN A 20 -11.94 -11.81 9.73
N ASP A 21 -13.07 -11.46 9.14
CA ASP A 21 -13.25 -11.39 7.68
C ASP A 21 -12.26 -10.42 7.01
N VAL A 22 -12.05 -9.26 7.64
CA VAL A 22 -11.12 -8.23 7.16
C VAL A 22 -9.68 -8.66 7.45
N GLN A 23 -9.43 -9.33 8.58
CA GLN A 23 -8.10 -9.89 8.87
C GLN A 23 -7.65 -10.85 7.78
N ALA A 24 -8.53 -11.78 7.37
CA ALA A 24 -8.24 -12.75 6.32
C ALA A 24 -7.87 -12.06 4.99
N ILE A 25 -8.57 -10.98 4.65
CA ILE A 25 -8.28 -10.18 3.45
C ILE A 25 -6.94 -9.45 3.58
N LEU A 26 -6.68 -8.79 4.71
CA LEU A 26 -5.42 -8.07 4.95
C LEU A 26 -4.21 -9.02 4.96
N GLN A 27 -4.35 -10.22 5.55
CA GLN A 27 -3.32 -11.27 5.52
C GLN A 27 -3.05 -11.75 4.08
N LYS A 28 -4.11 -11.93 3.27
CA LYS A 28 -3.95 -12.27 1.85
C LYS A 28 -3.23 -11.15 1.08
N ILE A 29 -3.57 -9.89 1.31
CA ILE A 29 -2.89 -8.74 0.70
C ILE A 29 -1.42 -8.70 1.11
N ARG A 30 -1.14 -8.80 2.42
CA ARG A 30 0.22 -8.89 2.98
C ARG A 30 1.04 -9.98 2.29
N THR A 31 0.50 -11.19 2.21
CA THR A 31 1.15 -12.34 1.55
C THR A 31 1.38 -12.09 0.07
N THR A 32 0.42 -11.48 -0.62
CA THR A 32 0.51 -11.13 -2.04
C THR A 32 1.65 -10.14 -2.29
N ILE A 33 1.75 -9.10 -1.46
CA ILE A 33 2.83 -8.10 -1.55
C ILE A 33 4.17 -8.76 -1.27
N ARG A 34 4.28 -9.58 -0.22
CA ARG A 34 5.53 -10.27 0.15
C ARG A 34 6.01 -11.24 -0.95
N LYS A 35 5.09 -11.96 -1.60
CA LYS A 35 5.41 -12.82 -2.75
C LYS A 35 5.87 -12.01 -3.97
N ALA A 36 5.27 -10.84 -4.19
CA ALA A 36 5.63 -9.96 -5.30
C ALA A 36 6.95 -9.20 -5.06
N ALA A 37 7.31 -8.97 -3.80
CA ALA A 37 8.50 -8.26 -3.37
C ALA A 37 9.18 -8.98 -2.19
N PRO A 38 9.83 -10.14 -2.41
CA PRO A 38 10.41 -10.95 -1.34
C PRO A 38 11.55 -10.24 -0.59
N GLY A 39 12.22 -9.27 -1.23
CA GLY A 39 13.24 -8.43 -0.59
C GLY A 39 12.70 -7.23 0.18
N ALA A 40 11.39 -7.01 0.22
CA ALA A 40 10.80 -5.88 0.95
C ALA A 40 10.62 -6.21 2.43
N ALA A 41 11.06 -5.30 3.30
CA ALA A 41 10.87 -5.35 4.74
C ALA A 41 9.50 -4.78 5.13
N GLU A 42 8.87 -5.40 6.11
CA GLU A 42 7.59 -4.99 6.68
C GLU A 42 7.81 -4.01 7.83
N THR A 43 7.18 -2.85 7.78
CA THR A 43 7.27 -1.83 8.82
C THR A 43 5.91 -1.16 9.07
N ILE A 44 5.80 -0.42 10.16
CA ILE A 44 4.66 0.44 10.45
C ILE A 44 5.12 1.88 10.31
N SER A 45 4.47 2.63 9.41
CA SER A 45 4.70 4.06 9.24
C SER A 45 3.35 4.77 9.24
N TYR A 46 3.24 5.89 9.95
CA TYR A 46 1.96 6.59 10.17
C TYR A 46 0.85 5.67 10.69
N GLN A 47 1.20 4.71 11.57
CA GLN A 47 0.29 3.68 12.10
C GLN A 47 -0.33 2.75 11.03
N ILE A 48 0.28 2.66 9.86
CA ILE A 48 -0.21 1.86 8.72
C ILE A 48 0.88 0.88 8.28
N PRO A 49 0.51 -0.37 7.94
CA PRO A 49 1.40 -1.32 7.30
C PRO A 49 2.06 -0.79 6.04
N THR A 50 3.39 -0.82 6.05
CA THR A 50 4.25 -0.28 5.00
C THR A 50 5.29 -1.31 4.63
N PHE A 51 5.56 -1.45 3.33
CA PHE A 51 6.67 -2.24 2.82
C PHE A 51 7.78 -1.30 2.34
N THR A 52 9.01 -1.56 2.78
CA THR A 52 10.20 -0.83 2.34
C THR A 52 11.14 -1.77 1.59
N LEU A 53 11.78 -1.29 0.53
CA LEU A 53 12.76 -2.03 -0.25
C LEU A 53 14.01 -1.19 -0.37
N ASN A 54 15.17 -1.71 0.08
CA ASN A 54 16.46 -1.00 0.08
C ASN A 54 16.37 0.41 0.72
N GLY A 55 15.68 0.54 1.85
CA GLY A 55 15.50 1.82 2.55
C GLY A 55 14.52 2.80 1.89
N LYS A 56 13.84 2.43 0.79
CA LYS A 56 12.82 3.24 0.12
C LYS A 56 11.42 2.67 0.36
N TYR A 57 10.42 3.55 0.49
CA TYR A 57 9.03 3.13 0.62
C TYR A 57 8.48 2.57 -0.69
N LEU A 58 8.14 1.28 -0.68
CA LEU A 58 7.63 0.56 -1.83
C LEU A 58 6.11 0.74 -1.96
N ILE A 59 5.37 0.29 -0.95
CA ILE A 59 3.91 0.30 -0.94
C ILE A 59 3.37 0.30 0.49
N TYR A 60 2.20 0.87 0.66
CA TYR A 60 1.43 1.00 1.88
C TYR A 60 0.06 0.41 1.64
N PHE A 61 -0.51 -0.21 2.67
CA PHE A 61 -1.88 -0.69 2.62
C PHE A 61 -2.58 -0.44 3.96
N ALA A 62 -3.76 0.16 3.89
CA ALA A 62 -4.56 0.53 5.06
C ALA A 62 -5.92 -0.16 4.98
N GLY A 63 -6.25 -0.91 6.03
CA GLY A 63 -7.58 -1.48 6.21
C GLY A 63 -8.58 -0.43 6.68
N PHE A 64 -9.76 -0.42 6.09
CA PHE A 64 -10.93 0.33 6.54
C PHE A 64 -12.13 -0.61 6.68
N GLU A 65 -13.20 -0.13 7.31
CA GLU A 65 -14.40 -0.93 7.61
C GLU A 65 -15.11 -1.46 6.34
N LYS A 66 -14.99 -0.76 5.20
CA LYS A 66 -15.67 -1.10 3.95
C LYS A 66 -14.72 -1.31 2.76
N HIS A 67 -13.44 -0.99 2.91
CA HIS A 67 -12.47 -1.05 1.81
C HIS A 67 -11.03 -1.17 2.33
N VAL A 68 -10.10 -1.51 1.46
CA VAL A 68 -8.66 -1.45 1.71
C VAL A 68 -8.07 -0.41 0.77
N SER A 69 -7.36 0.57 1.32
CA SER A 69 -6.63 1.56 0.54
C SER A 69 -5.20 1.10 0.30
N VAL A 70 -4.73 1.17 -0.94
CA VAL A 70 -3.35 0.85 -1.32
C VAL A 70 -2.73 2.05 -2.02
N TYR A 71 -1.51 2.40 -1.61
CA TYR A 71 -0.76 3.54 -2.15
C TYR A 71 0.75 3.32 -2.03
N PRO A 72 1.59 3.94 -2.87
CA PRO A 72 1.21 4.66 -4.08
C PRO A 72 0.76 3.68 -5.18
N ALA A 73 -0.40 3.97 -5.78
CA ALA A 73 -0.94 3.24 -6.91
C ALA A 73 -0.53 3.92 -8.22
N PRO A 74 -0.02 3.18 -9.23
CA PRO A 74 0.46 3.73 -10.50
C PRO A 74 -0.69 4.11 -11.44
N ARG A 75 -1.59 5.00 -11.00
CA ARG A 75 -2.72 5.49 -11.82
C ARG A 75 -2.28 6.25 -13.08
N GLY A 76 -1.08 6.82 -13.07
CA GLY A 76 -0.49 7.49 -14.23
C GLY A 76 0.03 6.53 -15.30
N ALA A 77 0.22 5.25 -14.99
CA ALA A 77 0.66 4.27 -15.96
C ALA A 77 -0.53 3.75 -16.76
N GLU A 78 -0.50 3.90 -18.08
CA GLU A 78 -1.61 3.52 -18.98
C GLU A 78 -2.08 2.08 -18.79
N LYS A 79 -1.14 1.16 -18.54
CA LYS A 79 -1.40 -0.27 -18.27
C LYS A 79 -2.31 -0.51 -17.06
N PHE A 80 -2.31 0.40 -16.10
CA PHE A 80 -3.12 0.29 -14.89
C PHE A 80 -4.31 1.26 -14.89
N LYS A 81 -4.34 2.25 -15.78
CA LYS A 81 -5.37 3.29 -15.84
C LYS A 81 -6.76 2.69 -16.00
N ALA A 82 -6.94 1.74 -16.93
CA ALA A 82 -8.23 1.09 -17.18
C ALA A 82 -8.70 0.21 -16.00
N GLU A 83 -7.80 -0.55 -15.39
CA GLU A 83 -8.14 -1.39 -14.23
C GLU A 83 -8.44 -0.54 -12.99
N LEU A 84 -7.60 0.45 -12.71
CA LEU A 84 -7.73 1.34 -11.57
C LEU A 84 -8.93 2.29 -11.71
N ALA A 85 -9.37 2.63 -12.92
CA ALA A 85 -10.57 3.45 -13.16
C ALA A 85 -11.85 2.81 -12.59
N LYS A 86 -11.89 1.48 -12.48
CA LYS A 86 -13.02 0.75 -11.87
C LYS A 86 -13.11 0.92 -10.35
N TYR A 87 -12.03 1.38 -9.72
CA TYR A 87 -11.91 1.50 -8.26
C TYR A 87 -11.83 2.96 -7.84
N LYS A 88 -12.44 3.30 -6.70
CA LYS A 88 -12.34 4.64 -6.12
C LYS A 88 -10.90 4.95 -5.70
N GLY A 89 -10.51 6.22 -5.68
CA GLY A 89 -9.20 6.65 -5.17
C GLY A 89 -8.67 7.92 -5.83
N GLY A 90 -7.67 8.53 -5.20
CA GLY A 90 -7.02 9.76 -5.66
C GLY A 90 -5.83 9.54 -6.60
N LYS A 91 -5.12 10.62 -6.95
CA LYS A 91 -3.97 10.61 -7.89
C LYS A 91 -2.91 9.54 -7.62
N GLY A 92 -2.73 9.11 -6.37
CA GLY A 92 -1.77 8.08 -5.98
C GLY A 92 -2.34 6.96 -5.11
N THR A 93 -3.67 6.82 -5.02
CA THR A 93 -4.29 5.84 -4.12
C THR A 93 -5.38 5.08 -4.85
N VAL A 94 -5.55 3.81 -4.51
CA VAL A 94 -6.68 3.00 -4.93
C VAL A 94 -7.37 2.40 -3.71
N GLN A 95 -8.69 2.40 -3.72
CA GLN A 95 -9.54 1.82 -2.69
C GLN A 95 -10.22 0.58 -3.26
N PHE A 96 -9.87 -0.58 -2.71
CA PHE A 96 -10.48 -1.85 -3.04
C PHE A 96 -11.64 -2.11 -2.07
N PRO A 97 -12.90 -2.13 -2.53
CA PRO A 97 -14.04 -2.43 -1.65
C PRO A 97 -13.92 -3.86 -1.11
N LEU A 98 -14.19 -4.03 0.19
CA LEU A 98 -14.21 -5.35 0.85
C LEU A 98 -15.45 -6.18 0.50
N ASP A 99 -16.48 -5.51 0.00
CA ASP A 99 -17.75 -6.11 -0.46
C ASP A 99 -17.59 -6.91 -1.77
N LYS A 100 -16.50 -6.70 -2.50
CA LYS A 100 -16.20 -7.36 -3.77
C LYS A 100 -14.90 -8.16 -3.66
N PRO A 101 -14.71 -9.20 -4.50
CA PRO A 101 -13.46 -9.93 -4.55
C PRO A 101 -12.29 -8.97 -4.85
N ILE A 102 -11.30 -8.96 -3.94
CA ILE A 102 -10.11 -8.13 -4.08
C ILE A 102 -9.28 -8.64 -5.26
N PRO A 103 -8.90 -7.78 -6.22
CA PRO A 103 -8.09 -8.19 -7.36
C PRO A 103 -6.62 -8.39 -6.95
N PHE A 104 -6.30 -9.51 -6.29
CA PHE A 104 -4.93 -9.81 -5.84
C PHE A 104 -3.91 -9.83 -7.00
N GLY A 105 -4.35 -10.18 -8.21
CA GLY A 105 -3.53 -10.10 -9.42
C GLY A 105 -3.13 -8.66 -9.77
N LEU A 106 -4.05 -7.70 -9.62
CA LEU A 106 -3.78 -6.28 -9.84
C LEU A 106 -2.79 -5.76 -8.79
N ILE A 107 -2.99 -6.10 -7.51
CA ILE A 107 -2.06 -5.76 -6.43
C ILE A 107 -0.66 -6.30 -6.72
N THR A 108 -0.55 -7.57 -7.12
CA THR A 108 0.73 -8.19 -7.52
C THR A 108 1.42 -7.41 -8.62
N ARG A 109 0.69 -7.04 -9.68
CA ARG A 109 1.26 -6.28 -10.81
C ARG A 109 1.71 -4.88 -10.39
N ILE A 110 0.94 -4.19 -9.55
CA ILE A 110 1.30 -2.88 -8.99
C ILE A 110 2.57 -2.99 -8.16
N VAL A 111 2.67 -3.98 -7.27
CA VAL A 111 3.85 -4.19 -6.43
C VAL A 111 5.07 -4.49 -7.30
N LYS A 112 4.97 -5.43 -8.26
CA LYS A 112 6.08 -5.73 -9.17
C LYS A 112 6.53 -4.53 -9.99
N PHE A 113 5.59 -3.70 -10.44
CA PHE A 113 5.89 -2.46 -11.15
C PHE A 113 6.66 -1.49 -10.24
N ARG A 114 6.18 -1.29 -9.02
CA ARG A 114 6.83 -0.45 -8.00
C ARG A 114 8.20 -0.97 -7.59
N VAL A 115 8.39 -2.29 -7.51
CA VAL A 115 9.69 -2.91 -7.23
C VAL A 115 10.67 -2.55 -8.34
N LYS A 116 10.26 -2.69 -9.60
CA LYS A 116 11.11 -2.30 -10.75
C LYS A 116 11.46 -0.80 -10.77
N GLU A 117 10.55 0.07 -10.34
CA GLU A 117 10.83 1.52 -10.21
C GLU A 117 11.71 1.85 -9.00
N THR A 118 11.59 1.08 -7.92
CA THR A 118 12.28 1.34 -6.65
C THR A 118 13.70 0.75 -6.64
N LEU A 119 13.88 -0.38 -7.31
CA LEU A 119 15.19 -0.97 -7.55
C LEU A 119 16.04 0.03 -8.34
N PRO A 120 17.28 0.30 -7.90
CA PRO A 120 18.17 1.13 -8.67
C PRO A 120 18.43 0.41 -10.00
N LYS A 121 18.14 1.07 -11.12
CA LYS A 121 18.93 0.83 -12.33
C LYS A 121 20.39 1.14 -11.95
N PRO A 122 21.39 0.44 -12.49
CA PRO A 122 22.80 0.76 -12.25
C PRO A 122 23.19 2.20 -12.67
N GLU A 123 22.27 3.00 -13.19
CA GLU A 123 22.43 4.41 -13.54
C GLU A 123 21.39 5.26 -12.77
N GLU A 124 21.82 6.39 -12.21
CA GLU A 124 21.10 7.30 -11.29
C GLU A 124 21.21 7.00 -9.78
N LYS A 125 22.46 6.96 -9.31
CA LYS A 125 22.81 7.64 -8.04
C LYS A 125 22.43 9.12 -8.17
N GLY A 126 21.31 9.52 -7.58
CA GLY A 126 21.06 10.90 -7.19
C GLY A 126 19.96 11.65 -7.93
N LYS A 127 18.70 11.45 -7.52
CA LYS A 127 17.71 12.53 -7.55
C LYS A 127 16.93 12.58 -6.23
N LYS A 128 17.19 13.66 -5.49
CA LYS A 128 16.51 14.12 -4.28
C LYS A 128 15.05 14.53 -4.56
N LYS A 129 14.28 14.66 -3.46
CA LYS A 129 12.97 15.35 -3.26
C LYS A 129 11.76 14.47 -3.63
N THR A 130 10.72 14.36 -2.80
CA THR A 130 9.92 15.48 -2.28
C THR A 130 9.10 15.05 -1.04
N THR A 131 9.40 15.61 0.13
CA THR A 131 8.38 15.83 1.16
C THR A 131 7.68 17.13 0.80
N VAL A 132 6.47 17.05 0.26
CA VAL A 132 5.59 18.21 0.14
C VAL A 132 5.09 18.51 1.55
N ARG A 133 5.71 19.46 2.26
CA ARG A 133 4.98 20.22 3.29
C ARG A 133 4.14 21.24 2.52
N VAL A 134 2.89 20.88 2.22
CA VAL A 134 1.89 21.85 1.78
C VAL A 134 1.53 22.70 2.99
N ALA A 135 1.60 24.00 2.76
CA ALA A 135 1.25 25.07 3.67
C ALA A 135 -0.20 24.99 4.15
N GLY A 136 -0.46 25.55 5.33
CA GLY A 136 -1.82 25.87 5.74
C GLY A 136 -1.96 26.46 7.14
N ARG A 137 -2.03 27.79 7.20
CA ARG A 137 -2.76 28.64 8.18
C ARG A 137 -2.09 28.75 9.57
N LYS A 138 -1.84 29.95 10.11
CA LYS A 138 -2.60 31.20 10.11
C LYS A 138 -1.65 32.39 10.25
#